data_AF-V6TEX4-F1
#
_entry.id   AF-V6TEX4-F1
#
_cell.length_a   1.000
_cell.length_b   1.000
_cell.length_c   1.000
_cell.angle_alpha   90.00
_cell.angle_beta   90.00
_cell.angle_gamma   90.00
#
_symmetry.space_group_name_H-M   'P 1'
#
loop_
_entity.id
_entity.type
_entity.pdbx_description
1 polymer ?
#
loop_
_entity_poly.entity_id
_entity_poly.type
_entity_poly.pdbx_seq_one_letter_code
_entity_poly.pdbx_strand_id
1 'polypeptide(L)'
;MSAKEFMITWSIDSIYVVLLLRTLIPYTCLFLSSLIPPHIPVYDKRMGVIRVFLSWDVEWFLRIAGGGYSTEARLAFFPALPFLLREIGIKGVLALNGVLRIINAVLQIKLCRHLNRLAGEAFTPQTIRKLHFLLIFSPIAVFETVPYTETLFGCLSVMFLLVYSSMTLYNKKVQVLGYVALVLIGMLMGLVRNTAVFHAGYFMFGVIFLSRPIGELILSGYYFLSVLLPLKRRLEQYYEMCIPLKNVSKIYSNIQNKYWGVGLFNYWKITNLPRFLLVLPSTFLCLSYMFTESKKWIHSVCRERNVFPRPTSFKFAVATHAFVLTSIVVFLANVEILPRILLSSCPSILTHVPFNRSTIYMVILISTLGAGLFGAFLPWT
;
A
#
# COMPACT_ATOMS: atom_id res chain seq x y z
N MET A 1 16.81 48.00 -1.63
CA MET A 1 16.57 46.56 -1.91
C MET A 1 17.78 45.78 -1.41
N SER A 2 17.68 45.08 -0.27
CA SER A 2 18.81 44.34 0.31
C SER A 2 18.73 42.87 -0.07
N ALA A 3 19.87 42.29 -0.42
CA ALA A 3 20.07 40.93 -0.92
C ALA A 3 19.85 39.82 0.14
N LYS A 4 18.75 39.87 0.90
CA LYS A 4 18.40 38.88 1.93
C LYS A 4 17.11 38.08 1.67
N GLU A 5 16.41 38.30 0.56
CA GLU A 5 15.12 37.62 0.27
C GLU A 5 15.21 36.34 -0.60
N PHE A 6 16.40 35.87 -0.96
CA PHE A 6 16.58 34.63 -1.75
C PHE A 6 17.32 33.52 -1.01
N MET A 7 17.24 33.49 0.32
CA MET A 7 17.57 32.27 1.05
C MET A 7 16.33 31.37 1.08
N ILE A 8 16.26 30.43 0.12
CA ILE A 8 15.44 29.23 0.24
C ILE A 8 15.90 28.55 1.54
N THR A 9 15.16 28.77 2.62
CA THR A 9 15.37 28.04 3.86
C THR A 9 14.92 26.61 3.59
N TRP A 10 15.89 25.71 3.43
CA TRP A 10 15.67 24.27 3.27
C TRP A 10 15.13 23.68 4.58
N SER A 11 13.88 23.99 4.90
CA SER A 11 13.15 23.36 5.98
C SER A 11 12.41 22.14 5.41
N ILE A 12 12.41 21.03 6.16
CA ILE A 12 11.53 19.86 5.94
C ILE A 12 10.02 20.27 5.92
N ASP A 13 9.70 21.51 6.33
CA ASP A 13 8.38 22.11 6.19
C ASP A 13 7.97 22.32 4.72
N SER A 14 8.93 22.50 3.80
CA SER A 14 8.63 22.68 2.38
C SER A 14 8.26 21.35 1.72
N ILE A 15 7.03 21.27 1.20
CA ILE A 15 6.54 20.10 0.46
C ILE A 15 7.44 19.77 -0.75
N TYR A 16 8.06 20.77 -1.37
CA TYR A 16 8.97 20.56 -2.50
C TYR A 16 10.22 19.79 -2.10
N VAL A 17 10.78 20.10 -0.92
CA VAL A 17 11.94 19.38 -0.36
C VAL A 17 11.57 17.95 -0.04
N VAL A 18 10.37 17.72 0.50
CA VAL A 18 9.84 16.38 0.78
C VAL A 18 9.72 15.57 -0.50
N LEU A 19 9.11 16.13 -1.55
CA LEU A 19 8.95 15.45 -2.83
C LEU A 19 10.29 15.14 -3.50
N LEU A 20 11.25 16.07 -3.41
CA LEU A 20 12.59 15.88 -3.93
C LEU A 20 13.33 14.78 -3.19
N LEU A 21 13.44 14.85 -1.86
CA LEU A 21 14.17 13.87 -1.05
C LEU A 21 13.53 12.49 -1.11
N ARG A 22 12.19 12.43 -1.06
CA ARG A 22 11.43 11.19 -1.24
C ARG A 22 11.79 10.54 -2.58
N THR A 23 12.07 11.31 -3.62
CA THR A 23 12.49 10.77 -4.92
C THR A 23 13.97 10.38 -4.91
N LEU A 24 14.87 11.31 -4.57
CA LEU A 24 16.32 11.11 -4.71
C LEU A 24 16.87 9.97 -3.86
N ILE A 25 16.47 9.87 -2.59
CA ILE A 25 17.05 8.89 -1.64
C ILE A 25 17.01 7.45 -2.16
N PRO A 26 15.84 6.87 -2.53
CA PRO A 26 15.79 5.50 -3.01
C PRO A 26 16.53 5.32 -4.34
N TYR A 27 16.50 6.31 -5.26
CA TYR A 27 17.30 6.24 -6.49
C TYR A 27 18.80 6.21 -6.20
N THR A 28 19.28 7.02 -5.25
CA THR A 28 20.67 7.01 -4.82
C THR A 28 21.04 5.68 -4.17
N CYS A 29 20.21 5.14 -3.28
CA CYS A 29 20.45 3.82 -2.67
C CYS A 29 20.51 2.69 -3.73
N LEU A 30 19.60 2.70 -4.71
CA LEU A 30 19.59 1.72 -5.80
C LEU A 30 20.81 1.89 -6.72
N PHE A 31 21.21 3.13 -7.00
CA PHE A 31 22.42 3.41 -7.78
C PHE A 31 23.67 2.91 -7.04
N LEU A 32 23.82 3.24 -5.76
CA LEU A 32 24.97 2.79 -4.95
C LEU A 32 25.01 1.26 -4.82
N SER A 33 23.86 0.60 -4.62
CA SER A 33 23.80 -0.87 -4.58
C SER A 33 24.13 -1.52 -5.92
N SER A 34 23.92 -0.83 -7.04
CA SER A 34 24.32 -1.32 -8.36
C SER A 34 25.83 -1.45 -8.54
N LEU A 35 26.62 -0.70 -7.75
CA LEU A 35 28.08 -0.77 -7.72
C LEU A 35 28.59 -2.02 -7.01
N ILE A 36 27.74 -2.68 -6.22
CA ILE A 36 28.07 -3.93 -5.54
C ILE A 36 27.88 -5.09 -6.54
N PRO A 37 28.86 -6.01 -6.67
CA PRO A 37 28.70 -7.20 -7.50
C PRO A 37 27.46 -8.00 -7.09
N PRO A 38 26.68 -8.53 -8.04
CA PRO A 38 25.49 -9.32 -7.71
C PRO A 38 25.93 -10.57 -6.95
N HIS A 39 25.47 -10.72 -5.71
CA HIS A 39 25.74 -11.91 -4.92
C HIS A 39 24.83 -13.10 -5.32
N ILE A 40 23.79 -12.82 -6.13
CA ILE A 40 22.85 -13.80 -6.66
C ILE A 40 23.24 -14.17 -8.10
N PRO A 41 23.44 -15.45 -8.42
CA PRO A 41 23.96 -15.92 -9.72
C PRO A 41 22.99 -15.77 -10.90
N VAL A 42 21.77 -15.28 -10.68
CA VAL A 42 20.69 -15.19 -11.68
C VAL A 42 20.84 -13.99 -12.62
N TYR A 43 21.68 -13.01 -12.26
CA TYR A 43 21.79 -11.75 -12.99
C TYR A 43 22.95 -11.74 -13.99
N ASP A 44 22.65 -11.49 -15.26
CA ASP A 44 23.67 -11.23 -16.29
C ASP A 44 24.49 -10.00 -15.89
N LYS A 45 25.82 -10.18 -15.75
CA LYS A 45 26.76 -9.10 -15.46
C LYS A 45 26.69 -7.96 -16.48
N ARG A 46 26.19 -8.23 -17.71
CA ARG A 46 26.03 -7.24 -18.78
C ARG A 46 24.92 -6.20 -18.53
N MET A 47 24.03 -6.42 -17.55
CA MET A 47 22.93 -5.48 -17.27
C MET A 47 23.36 -4.23 -16.49
N GLY A 48 24.61 -4.15 -15.99
CA GLY A 48 25.14 -2.95 -15.34
C GLY A 48 24.20 -2.36 -14.26
N VAL A 49 24.00 -1.04 -14.29
CA VAL A 49 23.18 -0.29 -13.32
C VAL A 49 21.68 -0.62 -13.43
N ILE A 50 21.19 -0.95 -14.64
CA ILE A 50 19.75 -1.16 -14.85
C ILE A 50 19.23 -2.43 -14.15
N ARG A 51 20.12 -3.40 -13.87
CA ARG A 51 19.82 -4.65 -13.14
C ARG A 51 18.97 -4.43 -11.89
N VAL A 52 19.33 -3.42 -11.10
CA VAL A 52 18.67 -3.12 -9.82
C VAL A 52 17.18 -2.77 -10.00
N PHE A 53 16.81 -2.25 -11.17
CA PHE A 53 15.43 -1.93 -11.53
C PHE A 53 14.68 -3.08 -12.20
N LEU A 54 15.35 -4.18 -12.52
CA LEU A 54 14.80 -5.33 -13.24
C LEU A 54 14.73 -6.61 -12.40
N SER A 55 15.10 -6.52 -11.12
CA SER A 55 15.18 -7.67 -10.22
C SER A 55 13.81 -8.06 -9.64
N TRP A 56 13.72 -9.27 -9.09
CA TRP A 56 12.57 -9.76 -8.30
C TRP A 56 11.26 -9.86 -9.10
N ASP A 57 10.16 -9.31 -8.60
CA ASP A 57 8.85 -9.43 -9.25
C ASP A 57 8.80 -8.70 -10.61
N VAL A 58 9.73 -7.78 -10.87
CA VAL A 58 9.86 -7.13 -12.19
C VAL A 58 10.11 -8.14 -13.29
N GLU A 59 10.86 -9.22 -13.01
CA GLU A 59 11.11 -10.29 -13.97
C GLU A 59 9.82 -10.98 -14.40
N TRP A 60 8.90 -11.23 -13.45
CA TRP A 60 7.59 -11.79 -13.74
C TRP A 60 6.76 -10.83 -14.60
N PHE A 61 6.73 -9.54 -14.25
CA PHE A 61 6.00 -8.54 -15.01
C PHE A 61 6.52 -8.39 -16.44
N LEU A 62 7.84 -8.42 -16.65
CA LEU A 62 8.45 -8.37 -17.98
C LEU A 62 8.15 -9.62 -18.82
N ARG A 63 8.23 -10.81 -18.21
CA ARG A 63 7.86 -12.06 -18.90
C ARG A 63 6.40 -12.07 -19.34
N ILE A 64 5.50 -11.50 -18.52
CA ILE A 64 4.08 -11.36 -18.88
C ILE A 64 3.89 -10.30 -19.97
N ALA A 65 4.61 -9.17 -19.90
CA ALA A 65 4.53 -8.11 -20.90
C ALA A 65 4.95 -8.61 -22.30
N GLY A 66 6.02 -9.41 -22.39
CA GLY A 66 6.53 -9.94 -23.65
C GLY A 66 5.86 -11.22 -24.14
N GLY A 67 5.38 -12.09 -23.24
CA GLY A 67 4.90 -13.43 -23.60
C GLY A 67 3.54 -13.81 -23.01
N GLY A 68 2.79 -12.85 -22.48
CA GLY A 68 1.47 -13.08 -21.90
C GLY A 68 1.45 -14.04 -20.70
N TYR A 69 0.26 -14.58 -20.39
CA TYR A 69 0.07 -15.55 -19.31
C TYR A 69 0.35 -16.99 -19.78
N SER A 70 1.52 -17.27 -20.35
CA SER A 70 1.81 -18.60 -20.92
C SER A 70 2.00 -19.73 -19.90
N THR A 71 2.09 -19.42 -18.61
CA THR A 71 2.29 -20.41 -17.53
C THR A 71 1.37 -20.09 -16.36
N GLU A 72 0.92 -21.12 -15.65
CA GLU A 72 -0.01 -20.96 -14.53
C GLU A 72 0.56 -20.07 -13.41
N ALA A 73 1.87 -20.14 -13.14
CA ALA A 73 2.53 -19.27 -12.16
C ALA A 73 2.33 -17.76 -12.45
N ARG A 74 2.27 -17.37 -13.73
CA ARG A 74 2.08 -15.95 -14.11
C ARG A 74 0.71 -15.42 -13.70
N LEU A 75 -0.29 -16.28 -13.50
CA LEU A 75 -1.64 -15.87 -13.09
C LEU A 75 -1.70 -15.24 -11.69
N ALA A 76 -0.65 -15.42 -10.88
CA ALA A 76 -0.50 -14.75 -9.60
C ALA A 76 -0.34 -13.24 -9.71
N PHE A 77 0.27 -12.76 -10.81
CA PHE A 77 0.61 -11.35 -11.04
C PHE A 77 -0.47 -10.66 -11.85
N PHE A 78 -0.77 -9.40 -11.53
CA PHE A 78 -1.93 -8.66 -12.04
C PHE A 78 -1.63 -7.85 -13.33
N PRO A 79 -2.61 -7.62 -14.23
CA PRO A 79 -2.32 -7.25 -15.62
C PRO A 79 -1.95 -5.78 -15.84
N ALA A 80 -2.27 -4.87 -14.91
CA ALA A 80 -2.07 -3.44 -15.14
C ALA A 80 -0.60 -3.09 -15.43
N LEU A 81 0.32 -3.60 -14.62
CA LEU A 81 1.74 -3.29 -14.79
C LEU A 81 2.37 -3.98 -16.01
N PRO A 82 2.14 -5.28 -16.30
CA PRO A 82 2.54 -5.89 -17.56
C PRO A 82 2.02 -5.17 -18.80
N PHE A 83 0.76 -4.70 -18.75
CA PHE A 83 0.19 -3.88 -19.82
C PHE A 83 1.00 -2.59 -20.01
N LEU A 84 1.23 -1.82 -18.94
CA LEU A 84 2.04 -0.60 -19.02
C LEU A 84 3.46 -0.88 -19.52
N LEU A 85 4.10 -1.95 -19.07
CA LEU A 85 5.44 -2.34 -19.53
C LEU A 85 5.47 -2.66 -21.03
N ARG A 86 4.39 -3.22 -21.59
CA ARG A 86 4.28 -3.50 -23.02
C ARG A 86 4.04 -2.23 -23.84
N GLU A 87 3.16 -1.34 -23.38
CA GLU A 87 2.76 -0.16 -24.16
C GLU A 87 3.79 0.99 -24.09
N ILE A 88 4.36 1.27 -22.91
CA ILE A 88 5.26 2.42 -22.70
C ILE A 88 6.69 2.03 -22.33
N GLY A 89 6.98 0.73 -22.27
CA GLY A 89 8.31 0.21 -21.97
C GLY A 89 8.77 0.51 -20.53
N ILE A 90 9.95 -0.02 -20.19
CA ILE A 90 10.53 0.13 -18.86
C ILE A 90 10.79 1.60 -18.48
N LYS A 91 11.30 2.40 -19.43
CA LYS A 91 11.60 3.83 -19.20
C LYS A 91 10.33 4.63 -18.94
N GLY A 92 9.26 4.33 -19.68
CA GLY A 92 7.94 4.95 -19.48
C GLY A 92 7.35 4.60 -18.11
N VAL A 93 7.44 3.34 -17.70
CA VAL A 93 6.96 2.90 -16.38
C VAL A 93 7.75 3.56 -15.24
N LEU A 94 9.08 3.69 -15.36
CA LEU A 94 9.89 4.39 -14.36
C LEU A 94 9.51 5.88 -14.24
N ALA A 95 9.30 6.56 -15.38
CA ALA A 95 8.83 7.94 -15.40
C ALA A 95 7.43 8.09 -14.77
N LEU A 96 6.51 7.18 -15.12
CA LEU A 96 5.17 7.13 -14.55
C LEU A 96 5.20 6.91 -13.04
N ASN A 97 6.04 6.00 -12.54
CA ASN A 97 6.20 5.76 -11.11
C ASN A 97 6.75 6.99 -10.37
N GLY A 98 7.67 7.74 -10.99
CA GLY A 98 8.13 9.03 -10.45
C GLY A 98 6.98 10.03 -10.27
N VAL A 99 6.11 10.18 -11.27
CA VAL A 99 4.94 11.07 -11.20
C VAL A 99 3.91 10.56 -10.18
N LEU A 100 3.54 9.29 -10.25
CA LEU A 100 2.55 8.68 -9.35
C LEU A 100 3.01 8.76 -7.90
N ARG A 101 4.31 8.71 -7.63
CA ARG A 101 4.85 8.81 -6.27
C ARG A 101 4.63 10.19 -5.66
N ILE A 102 4.82 11.23 -6.47
CA ILE A 102 4.54 12.62 -6.07
C ILE A 102 3.04 12.77 -5.78
N ILE A 103 2.20 12.25 -6.67
CA ILE A 103 0.74 12.24 -6.50
C ILE A 103 0.36 11.49 -5.22
N ASN A 104 0.92 10.30 -4.99
CA ASN A 104 0.67 9.47 -3.81
C ASN A 104 1.00 10.23 -2.52
N ALA A 105 2.17 10.88 -2.46
CA ALA A 105 2.56 11.68 -1.29
C ALA A 105 1.58 12.83 -1.01
N VAL A 106 1.16 13.57 -2.04
CA VAL A 106 0.19 14.66 -1.91
C VAL A 106 -1.17 14.13 -1.44
N LEU A 107 -1.64 13.02 -2.02
CA LEU A 107 -2.89 12.38 -1.63
C LEU A 107 -2.85 11.88 -0.18
N GLN A 108 -1.74 11.29 0.25
CA GLN A 108 -1.58 10.83 1.63
C GLN A 108 -1.62 11.98 2.64
N ILE A 109 -1.00 13.12 2.32
CA ILE A 109 -1.09 14.32 3.16
C ILE A 109 -2.54 14.82 3.23
N LYS A 110 -3.25 14.87 2.09
CA LYS A 110 -4.67 15.23 2.05
C LYS A 110 -5.52 14.28 2.89
N LEU A 111 -5.30 12.97 2.80
CA LEU A 111 -6.01 11.97 3.59
C LEU A 111 -5.74 12.17 5.08
N CYS A 112 -4.49 12.28 5.51
CA CYS A 112 -4.15 12.48 6.92
C CYS A 112 -4.79 13.75 7.49
N ARG A 113 -4.77 14.86 6.75
CA ARG A 113 -5.46 16.10 7.13
C ARG A 113 -6.97 15.90 7.27
N HIS A 114 -7.58 15.23 6.30
CA HIS A 114 -9.01 14.95 6.30
C HIS A 114 -9.43 14.07 7.50
N LEU A 115 -8.69 12.99 7.77
CA LEU A 115 -8.97 12.10 8.90
C LEU A 115 -8.78 12.78 10.26
N ASN A 116 -7.75 13.63 10.40
CA ASN A 116 -7.58 14.42 11.63
C ASN A 116 -8.72 15.43 11.82
N ARG A 117 -9.17 16.09 10.74
CA ARG A 117 -10.34 16.98 10.78
C ARG A 117 -11.60 16.24 11.20
N LEU A 118 -11.85 15.04 10.65
CA LEU A 118 -13.00 14.21 11.06
C LEU A 118 -12.93 13.85 12.54
N ALA A 119 -11.74 13.61 13.07
CA ALA A 119 -11.52 13.29 14.48
C ALA A 119 -11.51 14.49 15.43
N GLY A 120 -11.66 15.72 14.92
CA GLY A 120 -11.51 16.93 15.74
C GLY A 120 -10.09 17.13 16.28
N GLU A 121 -9.09 16.48 15.67
CA GLU A 121 -7.69 16.56 16.08
C GLU A 121 -6.96 17.65 15.30
N ALA A 122 -6.18 18.49 15.99
CA ALA A 122 -5.40 19.55 15.37
C ALA A 122 -4.30 18.99 14.47
N PHE A 123 -4.15 19.54 13.26
CA PHE A 123 -3.05 19.22 12.35
C PHE A 123 -1.90 20.21 12.56
N THR A 124 -1.17 20.02 13.67
CA THR A 124 -0.11 20.94 14.10
C THR A 124 1.12 20.92 13.17
N PRO A 125 1.96 21.97 13.16
CA PRO A 125 3.23 21.97 12.41
C PRO A 125 4.12 20.76 12.72
N GLN A 126 4.13 20.28 13.96
CA GLN A 126 4.88 19.09 14.37
C GLN A 126 4.33 17.82 13.71
N THR A 127 3.00 17.72 13.57
CA THR A 127 2.33 16.59 12.89
C THR A 127 2.65 16.59 11.40
N ILE A 128 2.69 17.78 10.77
CA ILE A 128 3.10 17.96 9.37
C ILE A 128 4.54 17.50 9.17
N ARG A 129 5.48 18.01 9.98
CA ARG A 129 6.91 17.63 9.91
C ARG A 129 7.12 16.14 10.07
N LYS A 130 6.44 15.54 11.04
CA LYS A 130 6.46 14.09 11.26
C LYS A 130 5.97 13.34 10.03
N LEU A 131 4.83 13.72 9.45
CA LEU A 131 4.30 13.08 8.26
C LEU A 131 5.26 13.23 7.06
N HIS A 132 5.78 14.43 6.84
CA HIS A 132 6.78 14.72 5.80
C HIS A 132 8.01 13.82 5.94
N PHE A 133 8.57 13.71 7.15
CA PHE A 133 9.70 12.83 7.44
C PHE A 133 9.41 11.36 7.11
N LEU A 134 8.25 10.85 7.54
CA LEU A 134 7.85 9.46 7.30
C LEU A 134 7.54 9.18 5.83
N LEU A 135 7.11 10.20 5.08
CA LEU A 135 6.97 10.10 3.63
C LEU A 135 8.34 10.08 2.94
N ILE A 136 9.32 10.85 3.40
CA ILE A 136 10.68 10.82 2.83
C ILE A 136 11.31 9.43 3.05
N PHE A 137 11.31 8.97 4.30
CA PHE A 137 11.94 7.71 4.72
C PHE A 137 10.93 6.55 4.81
N SER A 138 9.99 6.50 3.87
CA SER A 138 9.04 5.39 3.83
C SER A 138 9.78 4.08 3.48
N PRO A 139 9.56 2.96 4.21
CA PRO A 139 10.25 1.71 3.91
C PRO A 139 9.82 1.13 2.55
N ILE A 140 8.64 1.50 2.04
CA ILE A 140 8.15 1.09 0.71
C ILE A 140 8.70 1.96 -0.42
N ALA A 141 9.50 2.99 -0.11
CA ALA A 141 10.06 3.92 -1.08
C ALA A 141 10.78 3.21 -2.24
N VAL A 142 11.43 2.08 -1.99
CA VAL A 142 12.11 1.33 -3.04
C VAL A 142 11.14 0.75 -4.07
N PHE A 143 10.03 0.16 -3.62
CA PHE A 143 8.97 -0.38 -4.47
C PHE A 143 8.20 0.70 -5.23
N GLU A 144 8.24 1.93 -4.73
CA GLU A 144 7.68 3.05 -5.48
C GLU A 144 8.61 3.58 -6.58
N THR A 145 9.90 3.20 -6.52
CA THR A 145 10.93 3.61 -7.48
C THR A 145 11.10 2.60 -8.60
N VAL A 146 11.08 1.31 -8.28
CA VAL A 146 11.21 0.23 -9.28
C VAL A 146 9.85 -0.03 -9.97
N PRO A 147 9.83 -0.73 -11.13
CA PRO A 147 8.61 -1.09 -11.87
C PRO A 147 7.74 -2.09 -11.09
N TYR A 148 7.10 -1.61 -10.04
CA TYR A 148 6.26 -2.35 -9.12
C TYR A 148 4.87 -1.71 -9.04
N THR A 149 3.92 -2.44 -8.48
CA THR A 149 2.50 -2.06 -8.44
C THR A 149 2.14 -1.07 -7.32
N GLU A 150 3.06 -0.85 -6.39
CA GLU A 150 2.85 -0.27 -5.08
C GLU A 150 2.42 1.20 -5.16
N THR A 151 3.07 1.98 -6.03
CA THR A 151 2.72 3.40 -6.22
C THR A 151 1.33 3.57 -6.81
N LEU A 152 1.02 2.83 -7.88
CA LEU A 152 -0.29 2.90 -8.55
C LEU A 152 -1.41 2.42 -7.62
N PHE A 153 -1.20 1.29 -6.94
CA PHE A 153 -2.14 0.77 -5.97
C PHE A 153 -2.33 1.73 -4.78
N GLY A 154 -1.23 2.32 -4.28
CA GLY A 154 -1.26 3.30 -3.19
C GLY A 154 -2.07 4.54 -3.55
N CYS A 155 -1.89 5.12 -4.74
CA CYS A 155 -2.71 6.22 -5.23
C CYS A 155 -4.21 5.88 -5.23
N LEU A 156 -4.58 4.75 -5.83
CA LEU A 156 -5.98 4.31 -5.93
C LEU A 156 -6.58 4.03 -4.55
N SER A 157 -5.82 3.40 -3.65
CA SER A 157 -6.21 3.11 -2.28
C SER A 157 -6.45 4.38 -1.45
N VAL A 158 -5.59 5.39 -1.59
CA VAL A 158 -5.79 6.69 -0.91
C VAL A 158 -6.99 7.43 -1.49
N MET A 159 -7.17 7.41 -2.82
CA MET A 159 -8.35 7.98 -3.47
C MET A 159 -9.64 7.30 -2.99
N PHE A 160 -9.65 5.96 -2.90
CA PHE A 160 -10.76 5.21 -2.32
C PHE A 160 -11.09 5.73 -0.92
N LEU A 161 -10.09 5.85 -0.04
CA LEU A 161 -10.31 6.31 1.34
C LEU A 161 -10.83 7.73 1.42
N LEU A 162 -10.28 8.65 0.60
CA LEU A 162 -10.74 10.04 0.52
C LEU A 162 -12.19 10.13 0.08
N VAL A 163 -12.60 9.36 -0.94
CA VAL A 163 -13.99 9.32 -1.41
C VAL A 163 -14.89 8.71 -0.33
N TYR A 164 -14.50 7.57 0.23
CA TYR A 164 -15.28 6.85 1.25
C TYR A 164 -15.50 7.67 2.52
N SER A 165 -14.48 8.39 2.99
CA SER A 165 -14.57 9.24 4.17
C SER A 165 -15.39 10.50 3.91
N SER A 166 -15.28 11.08 2.71
CA SER A 166 -15.91 12.36 2.38
C SER A 166 -17.37 12.23 1.97
N MET A 167 -17.77 11.15 1.30
CA MET A 167 -19.09 11.03 0.66
C MET A 167 -20.26 11.27 1.63
N THR A 168 -20.06 10.98 2.91
CA THR A 168 -21.12 11.09 3.92
C THR A 168 -21.28 12.45 4.57
N LEU A 169 -20.45 13.40 4.16
CA LEU A 169 -20.61 14.82 4.49
C LEU A 169 -21.54 15.53 3.51
N TYR A 170 -21.96 14.87 2.43
CA TYR A 170 -22.72 15.47 1.33
C TYR A 170 -24.11 14.87 1.15
N ASN A 171 -24.94 15.55 0.33
CA ASN A 171 -26.30 15.17 -0.01
C ASN A 171 -26.38 13.80 -0.70
N LYS A 172 -27.57 13.16 -0.69
CA LYS A 172 -27.80 11.81 -1.26
C LYS A 172 -27.28 11.63 -2.69
N LYS A 173 -27.40 12.63 -3.57
CA LYS A 173 -26.88 12.56 -4.96
C LYS A 173 -25.36 12.34 -5.00
N VAL A 174 -24.61 13.06 -4.15
CA VAL A 174 -23.14 12.95 -4.08
C VAL A 174 -22.74 11.60 -3.48
N GLN A 175 -23.53 11.06 -2.54
CA GLN A 175 -23.30 9.72 -1.99
C GLN A 175 -23.41 8.64 -3.07
N VAL A 176 -24.45 8.68 -3.91
CA VAL A 176 -24.61 7.74 -5.03
C VAL A 176 -23.42 7.82 -5.99
N LEU A 177 -23.01 9.03 -6.39
CA LEU A 177 -21.85 9.22 -7.25
C LEU A 177 -20.56 8.70 -6.59
N GLY A 178 -20.43 8.90 -5.28
CA GLY A 178 -19.34 8.36 -4.47
C GLY A 178 -19.27 6.83 -4.55
N TYR A 179 -20.40 6.13 -4.38
CA TYR A 179 -20.43 4.67 -4.48
C TYR A 179 -20.05 4.16 -5.88
N VAL A 180 -20.56 4.81 -6.94
CA VAL A 180 -20.16 4.49 -8.32
C VAL A 180 -18.65 4.65 -8.49
N ALA A 181 -18.09 5.76 -8.00
CA ALA A 181 -16.65 5.99 -8.04
C ALA A 181 -15.87 4.92 -7.26
N LEU A 182 -16.33 4.50 -6.08
CA LEU A 182 -15.67 3.45 -5.29
C LEU A 182 -15.66 2.09 -6.02
N VAL A 183 -16.75 1.72 -6.70
CA VAL A 183 -16.81 0.48 -7.50
C VAL A 183 -15.85 0.52 -8.69
N LEU A 184 -15.77 1.66 -9.38
CA LEU A 184 -14.84 1.88 -10.49
C LEU A 184 -13.38 1.85 -10.01
N ILE A 185 -13.07 2.53 -8.89
CA ILE A 185 -11.75 2.46 -8.26
C ILE A 185 -11.43 1.02 -7.86
N GLY A 186 -12.39 0.26 -7.31
CA GLY A 186 -12.23 -1.16 -7.00
C GLY A 186 -11.85 -2.00 -8.21
N MET A 187 -12.51 -1.78 -9.35
CA MET A 187 -12.16 -2.47 -10.60
C MET A 187 -10.74 -2.13 -11.08
N LEU A 188 -10.34 -0.85 -11.00
CA LEU A 188 -8.98 -0.42 -11.33
C LEU A 188 -7.95 -1.05 -10.37
N MET A 189 -8.22 -1.04 -9.06
CA MET A 189 -7.35 -1.68 -8.08
C MET A 189 -7.26 -3.20 -8.30
N GLY A 190 -8.35 -3.85 -8.70
CA GLY A 190 -8.40 -5.26 -9.08
C GLY A 190 -7.64 -5.60 -10.36
N LEU A 191 -7.30 -4.61 -11.21
CA LEU A 191 -6.33 -4.79 -12.31
C LEU A 191 -4.88 -4.69 -11.82
N VAL A 192 -4.65 -4.11 -10.64
CA VAL A 192 -3.31 -3.85 -10.08
C VAL A 192 -2.93 -4.93 -9.07
N ARG A 193 -3.82 -5.34 -8.15
CA ARG A 193 -3.57 -6.37 -7.12
C ARG A 193 -4.87 -7.01 -6.63
N ASN A 194 -4.80 -8.29 -6.22
CA ASN A 194 -5.94 -8.94 -5.54
C ASN A 194 -6.18 -8.38 -4.14
N THR A 195 -5.18 -7.80 -3.48
CA THR A 195 -5.30 -7.24 -2.12
C THR A 195 -6.33 -6.12 -2.04
N ALA A 196 -6.77 -5.58 -3.18
CA ALA A 196 -7.91 -4.66 -3.28
C ALA A 196 -9.20 -5.23 -2.66
N VAL A 197 -9.38 -6.56 -2.62
CA VAL A 197 -10.60 -7.17 -2.04
C VAL A 197 -10.80 -6.78 -0.58
N PHE A 198 -9.72 -6.49 0.14
CA PHE A 198 -9.78 -6.14 1.55
C PHE A 198 -10.43 -4.78 1.78
N HIS A 199 -10.39 -3.86 0.82
CA HIS A 199 -11.08 -2.57 0.93
C HIS A 199 -12.61 -2.70 1.02
N ALA A 200 -13.18 -3.85 0.64
CA ALA A 200 -14.58 -4.19 0.94
C ALA A 200 -14.88 -4.12 2.46
N GLY A 201 -13.88 -4.44 3.29
CA GLY A 201 -13.98 -4.36 4.74
C GLY A 201 -14.32 -2.96 5.26
N TYR A 202 -13.96 -1.89 4.55
CA TYR A 202 -14.32 -0.52 4.97
C TYR A 202 -15.84 -0.30 5.01
N PHE A 203 -16.60 -0.89 4.07
CA PHE A 203 -18.06 -0.84 4.08
C PHE A 203 -18.64 -1.58 5.29
N MET A 204 -18.10 -2.78 5.57
CA MET A 204 -18.50 -3.56 6.76
C MET A 204 -18.22 -2.79 8.05
N PHE A 205 -17.01 -2.25 8.20
CA PHE A 205 -16.64 -1.43 9.35
C PHE A 205 -17.42 -0.11 9.41
N GLY A 206 -17.87 0.40 8.27
CA GLY A 206 -18.80 1.52 8.22
C GLY A 206 -20.13 1.21 8.89
N VAL A 207 -20.71 0.06 8.58
CA VAL A 207 -21.96 -0.39 9.23
C VAL A 207 -21.72 -0.61 10.73
N ILE A 208 -20.62 -1.26 11.10
CA ILE A 208 -20.33 -1.66 12.48
C ILE A 208 -19.92 -0.48 13.36
N PHE A 209 -19.16 0.51 12.87
CA PHE A 209 -18.57 1.56 13.70
C PHE A 209 -19.03 2.98 13.37
N LEU A 210 -19.55 3.23 12.15
CA LEU A 210 -19.87 4.57 11.65
C LEU A 210 -21.38 4.84 11.49
N SER A 211 -22.25 3.98 12.03
CA SER A 211 -23.71 4.04 11.85
C SER A 211 -24.13 4.12 10.38
N ARG A 212 -23.40 3.47 9.48
CA ARG A 212 -23.79 3.44 8.06
C ARG A 212 -25.04 2.59 7.86
N PRO A 213 -25.86 2.89 6.85
CA PRO A 213 -27.03 2.08 6.55
C PRO A 213 -26.60 0.65 6.19
N ILE A 214 -27.36 -0.35 6.66
CA ILE A 214 -27.09 -1.78 6.41
C ILE A 214 -26.97 -2.12 4.91
N GLY A 215 -27.59 -1.32 4.03
CA GLY A 215 -27.44 -1.42 2.58
C GLY A 215 -26.01 -1.27 2.06
N GLU A 216 -25.08 -0.68 2.83
CA GLU A 216 -23.65 -0.68 2.49
C GLU A 216 -23.05 -2.10 2.43
N LEU A 217 -23.65 -3.12 3.06
CA LEU A 217 -23.22 -4.50 2.90
C LEU A 217 -23.45 -5.02 1.47
N ILE A 218 -24.52 -4.58 0.80
CA ILE A 218 -24.79 -4.92 -0.60
C ILE A 218 -23.73 -4.25 -1.49
N LEU A 219 -23.40 -2.98 -1.20
CA LEU A 219 -22.36 -2.24 -1.90
C LEU A 219 -20.97 -2.86 -1.69
N SER A 220 -20.68 -3.36 -0.48
CA SER A 220 -19.50 -4.17 -0.19
C SER A 220 -19.42 -5.40 -1.11
N GLY A 221 -20.55 -6.06 -1.35
CA GLY A 221 -20.68 -7.14 -2.32
C GLY A 221 -20.32 -6.69 -3.74
N TYR A 222 -20.96 -5.63 -4.24
CA TYR A 222 -20.65 -5.09 -5.58
C TYR A 222 -19.18 -4.68 -5.73
N TYR A 223 -18.59 -4.05 -4.72
CA TYR A 223 -17.17 -3.70 -4.71
C TYR A 223 -16.29 -4.95 -4.76
N PHE A 224 -16.57 -5.96 -3.93
CA PHE A 224 -15.84 -7.21 -3.92
C PHE A 224 -15.89 -7.91 -5.30
N LEU A 225 -17.06 -7.91 -5.94
CA LEU A 225 -17.23 -8.45 -7.28
C LEU A 225 -16.47 -7.66 -8.35
N SER A 226 -16.43 -6.34 -8.26
CA SER A 226 -15.71 -5.51 -9.24
C SER A 226 -14.20 -5.75 -9.19
N VAL A 227 -13.65 -6.01 -8.00
CA VAL A 227 -12.24 -6.38 -7.82
C VAL A 227 -11.93 -7.78 -8.37
N LEU A 228 -12.84 -8.75 -8.22
CA LEU A 228 -12.63 -10.12 -8.71
C LEU A 228 -12.77 -10.28 -10.22
N LEU A 229 -13.49 -9.37 -10.89
CA LEU A 229 -13.78 -9.47 -12.32
C LEU A 229 -12.50 -9.53 -13.20
N PRO A 230 -11.48 -8.66 -13.00
CA PRO A 230 -10.20 -8.79 -13.69
C PRO A 230 -9.50 -10.15 -13.50
N LEU A 231 -9.54 -10.68 -12.27
CA LEU A 231 -8.96 -12.00 -11.97
C LEU A 231 -9.71 -13.10 -12.70
N LYS A 232 -11.06 -13.09 -12.65
CA LYS A 232 -11.91 -14.04 -13.37
C LYS A 232 -11.56 -14.07 -14.85
N ARG A 233 -11.58 -12.92 -15.53
CA ARG A 233 -11.33 -12.82 -16.98
C ARG A 233 -9.99 -13.41 -17.39
N ARG A 234 -8.97 -13.17 -16.59
CA ARG A 234 -7.62 -13.70 -16.82
C ARG A 234 -7.52 -15.21 -16.62
N LEU A 235 -8.22 -15.76 -15.61
CA LEU A 235 -8.28 -17.21 -15.43
C LEU A 235 -9.02 -17.87 -16.60
N GLU A 236 -10.14 -17.30 -17.03
CA GLU A 236 -10.93 -17.82 -18.17
C GLU A 236 -10.12 -17.78 -19.47
N GLN A 237 -9.35 -16.72 -19.68
CA GLN A 237 -8.45 -16.62 -20.83
C GLN A 237 -7.35 -17.69 -20.81
N TYR A 238 -6.82 -18.03 -19.63
CA TYR A 238 -5.75 -19.02 -19.52
C TYR A 238 -6.23 -20.47 -19.66
N TYR A 239 -7.34 -20.81 -19.00
CA TYR A 239 -7.90 -22.16 -19.04
C TYR A 239 -8.85 -22.38 -20.23
N GLU A 240 -9.06 -21.35 -21.06
CA GLU A 240 -9.96 -21.37 -22.23
C GLU A 240 -11.37 -21.89 -21.91
N MET A 241 -11.86 -21.58 -20.70
CA MET A 241 -13.13 -22.07 -20.20
C MET A 241 -13.86 -21.02 -19.36
N CYS A 242 -15.19 -21.12 -19.30
CA CYS A 242 -15.99 -20.30 -18.40
C CYS A 242 -15.80 -20.76 -16.94
N ILE A 243 -15.47 -19.84 -16.05
CA ILE A 243 -15.21 -20.13 -14.64
C ILE A 243 -16.30 -19.49 -13.78
N PRO A 244 -17.11 -20.28 -13.06
CA PRO A 244 -18.07 -19.75 -12.11
C PRO A 244 -17.38 -18.85 -11.07
N LEU A 245 -17.97 -17.71 -10.76
CA LEU A 245 -17.41 -16.73 -9.84
C LEU A 245 -17.04 -17.32 -8.47
N LYS A 246 -17.86 -18.25 -7.96
CA LYS A 246 -17.61 -18.99 -6.71
C LYS A 246 -16.30 -19.80 -6.71
N ASN A 247 -15.81 -20.19 -7.89
CA ASN A 247 -14.59 -20.97 -8.05
C ASN A 247 -13.34 -20.10 -8.24
N VAL A 248 -13.49 -18.83 -8.62
CA VAL A 248 -12.36 -17.91 -8.92
C VAL A 248 -11.40 -17.79 -7.74
N SER A 249 -11.93 -17.54 -6.54
CA SER A 249 -11.11 -17.41 -5.32
C SER A 249 -10.40 -18.72 -4.97
N LYS A 250 -11.06 -19.87 -5.14
CA LYS A 250 -10.48 -21.19 -4.88
C LYS A 250 -9.34 -21.51 -5.85
N ILE A 251 -9.53 -21.27 -7.15
CA ILE A 251 -8.48 -21.48 -8.16
C ILE A 251 -7.28 -20.59 -7.86
N TYR A 252 -7.50 -19.30 -7.59
CA TYR A 252 -6.41 -18.39 -7.25
C TYR A 252 -5.69 -18.80 -5.97
N SER A 253 -6.42 -19.23 -4.93
CA SER A 253 -5.82 -19.72 -3.70
C SER A 253 -4.98 -20.98 -3.93
N ASN A 254 -5.41 -21.89 -4.82
CA ASN A 254 -4.63 -23.07 -5.19
C ASN A 254 -3.32 -22.68 -5.91
N ILE A 255 -3.36 -21.71 -6.81
CA ILE A 255 -2.16 -21.18 -7.49
C ILE A 255 -1.21 -20.55 -6.46
N GLN A 256 -1.73 -19.71 -5.56
CA GLN A 256 -0.94 -19.09 -4.49
C GLN A 256 -0.30 -20.12 -3.56
N ASN A 257 -1.02 -21.18 -3.21
CA ASN A 257 -0.47 -22.28 -2.40
C ASN A 257 0.59 -23.08 -3.17
N LYS A 258 0.33 -23.43 -4.44
CA LYS A 258 1.23 -24.25 -5.26
C LYS A 258 2.60 -23.60 -5.50
N TYR A 259 2.63 -22.30 -5.80
CA TYR A 259 3.86 -21.60 -6.20
C TYR A 259 4.48 -20.75 -5.09
N TRP A 260 3.67 -20.27 -4.12
CA TRP A 260 4.14 -19.44 -3.01
C TRP A 260 3.84 -20.04 -1.64
N GLY A 261 3.28 -21.25 -1.52
CA GLY A 261 3.02 -21.88 -0.22
C GLY A 261 2.10 -21.06 0.69
N VAL A 262 1.28 -20.16 0.16
CA VAL A 262 0.32 -19.35 0.94
C VAL A 262 -0.69 -20.28 1.59
N GLY A 263 -0.86 -20.16 2.91
CA GLY A 263 -1.74 -20.99 3.70
C GLY A 263 -1.53 -20.78 5.19
N LEU A 264 -2.50 -21.23 5.98
CA LEU A 264 -2.52 -21.04 7.43
C LEU A 264 -1.31 -21.72 8.07
N PHE A 265 -0.47 -20.91 8.72
CA PHE A 265 0.77 -21.31 9.39
C PHE A 265 1.87 -21.90 8.48
N ASN A 266 1.70 -21.93 7.16
CA ASN A 266 2.72 -22.47 6.24
C ASN A 266 4.09 -21.78 6.36
N TYR A 267 4.08 -20.51 6.75
CA TYR A 267 5.28 -19.69 6.95
C TYR A 267 5.85 -19.74 8.36
N TRP A 268 5.17 -20.37 9.33
CA TRP A 268 5.59 -20.46 10.73
C TRP A 268 6.63 -21.57 10.94
N LYS A 269 7.80 -21.38 10.32
CA LYS A 269 8.96 -22.27 10.41
C LYS A 269 10.11 -21.52 11.06
N ILE A 270 10.95 -22.21 11.83
CA ILE A 270 12.14 -21.61 12.46
C ILE A 270 13.06 -20.97 11.40
N THR A 271 13.14 -21.56 10.21
CA THR A 271 13.90 -21.01 9.07
C THR A 271 13.41 -19.63 8.61
N ASN A 272 12.13 -19.30 8.87
CA ASN A 272 11.53 -18.01 8.53
C ASN A 272 11.59 -17.01 9.69
N LEU A 273 12.13 -17.38 10.86
CA LEU A 273 12.23 -16.50 12.03
C LEU A 273 12.87 -15.14 11.68
N PRO A 274 13.95 -15.05 10.87
CA PRO A 274 14.50 -13.77 10.46
C PRO A 274 13.47 -12.86 9.74
N ARG A 275 12.59 -13.43 8.93
CA ARG A 275 11.53 -12.69 8.21
C ARG A 275 10.51 -12.08 9.18
N PHE A 276 10.13 -12.82 10.22
CA PHE A 276 9.26 -12.30 11.27
C PHE A 276 9.93 -11.17 12.05
N LEU A 277 11.22 -11.34 12.41
CA LEU A 277 11.99 -10.31 13.10
C LEU A 277 12.09 -9.01 12.30
N LEU A 278 12.27 -9.11 10.97
CA LEU A 278 12.31 -7.95 10.08
C LEU A 278 10.99 -7.16 10.07
N VAL A 279 9.86 -7.85 10.24
CA VAL A 279 8.52 -7.28 10.11
C VAL A 279 7.94 -6.82 11.46
N LEU A 280 8.55 -7.23 12.59
CA LEU A 280 8.17 -6.81 13.95
C LEU A 280 7.88 -5.31 14.09
N PRO A 281 8.66 -4.38 13.52
CA PRO A 281 8.40 -2.94 13.68
C PRO A 281 7.04 -2.54 13.11
N SER A 282 6.67 -3.08 11.94
CA SER A 282 5.38 -2.81 11.28
C SER A 282 4.22 -3.48 12.02
N THR A 283 4.42 -4.71 12.52
CA THR A 283 3.42 -5.40 13.33
C THR A 283 3.16 -4.67 14.65
N PHE A 284 4.22 -4.27 15.37
CA PHE A 284 4.09 -3.52 16.62
C PHE A 284 3.44 -2.16 16.40
N LEU A 285 3.79 -1.45 15.32
CA LEU A 285 3.15 -0.20 14.94
C LEU A 285 1.64 -0.39 14.72
N CYS A 286 1.23 -1.46 14.04
CA CYS A 286 -0.18 -1.75 13.81
C CYS A 286 -0.92 -2.05 15.12
N LEU A 287 -0.34 -2.87 16.01
CA LEU A 287 -0.90 -3.17 17.32
C LEU A 287 -1.03 -1.90 18.17
N SER A 288 0.00 -1.06 18.20
CA SER A 288 -0.01 0.22 18.92
C SER A 288 -1.05 1.18 18.34
N TYR A 289 -1.22 1.23 17.02
CA TYR A 289 -2.24 2.04 16.37
C TYR A 289 -3.64 1.57 16.77
N MET A 290 -3.92 0.27 16.66
CA MET A 290 -5.19 -0.33 17.07
C MET A 290 -5.51 -0.06 18.53
N PHE A 291 -4.54 -0.25 19.43
CA PHE A 291 -4.71 -0.02 20.85
C PHE A 291 -4.96 1.46 21.21
N THR A 292 -4.30 2.38 20.50
CA THR A 292 -4.49 3.82 20.74
C THR A 292 -5.88 4.26 20.30
N GLU A 293 -6.31 3.86 19.10
CA GLU A 293 -7.62 4.25 18.59
C GLU A 293 -8.75 3.53 19.29
N SER A 294 -8.56 2.29 19.76
CA SER A 294 -9.55 1.60 20.60
C SER A 294 -9.77 2.33 21.92
N LYS A 295 -8.72 2.78 22.60
CA LYS A 295 -8.83 3.57 23.83
C LYS A 295 -9.60 4.87 23.61
N LYS A 296 -9.26 5.62 22.55
CA LYS A 296 -9.97 6.86 22.20
C LYS A 296 -11.44 6.61 21.91
N TRP A 297 -11.74 5.57 21.12
CA TRP A 297 -13.10 5.20 20.77
C TRP A 297 -13.91 4.79 22.00
N ILE A 298 -13.40 3.89 22.84
CA ILE A 298 -14.07 3.45 24.09
C ILE A 298 -14.33 4.66 25.00
N HIS A 299 -13.35 5.53 25.19
CA HIS A 299 -13.52 6.73 26.02
C HIS A 299 -14.64 7.65 25.50
N SER A 300 -14.68 7.87 24.18
CA SER A 300 -15.71 8.70 23.56
C SER A 300 -17.10 8.05 23.62
N VAL A 301 -17.20 6.72 23.44
CA VAL A 301 -18.44 5.95 23.63
C VAL A 301 -18.98 6.12 25.06
N CYS A 302 -18.13 5.98 26.06
CA CYS A 302 -18.51 6.14 27.47
C CYS A 302 -18.94 7.59 27.79
N ARG A 303 -18.21 8.58 27.27
CA ARG A 303 -18.46 10.00 27.54
C ARG A 303 -19.73 10.51 26.85
N GLU A 304 -19.94 10.15 25.60
CA GLU A 304 -21.05 10.65 24.76
C GLU A 304 -22.30 9.77 24.88
N ARG A 305 -22.23 8.63 25.60
CA ARG A 305 -23.28 7.60 25.69
C ARG A 305 -23.84 7.21 24.31
N ASN A 306 -22.98 7.27 23.30
CA ASN A 306 -23.30 6.96 21.92
C ASN A 306 -22.34 5.86 21.48
N VAL A 307 -22.89 4.76 20.94
CA VAL A 307 -22.11 3.62 20.45
C VAL A 307 -21.26 4.02 19.23
N PHE A 308 -21.63 5.11 18.54
CA PHE A 308 -20.98 5.56 17.31
C PHE A 308 -20.54 7.04 17.38
N PRO A 309 -19.56 7.37 18.23
CA PRO A 309 -19.01 8.71 18.28
C PRO A 309 -18.30 9.01 16.95
N ARG A 310 -18.90 9.88 16.14
CA ARG A 310 -18.38 10.27 14.81
C ARG A 310 -16.89 10.65 14.80
N PRO A 311 -16.34 11.38 15.80
CA PRO A 311 -14.95 11.80 15.76
C PRO A 311 -13.96 10.62 15.77
N THR A 312 -14.17 9.64 16.65
CA THR A 312 -13.21 8.54 16.85
C THR A 312 -13.51 7.30 16.03
N SER A 313 -14.78 7.09 15.64
CA SER A 313 -15.20 5.87 14.95
C SER A 313 -14.50 5.63 13.60
N PHE A 314 -14.19 6.68 12.83
CA PHE A 314 -13.58 6.49 11.51
C PHE A 314 -12.13 6.02 11.62
N LYS A 315 -11.34 6.67 12.48
CA LYS A 315 -9.95 6.26 12.72
C LYS A 315 -9.88 4.86 13.35
N PHE A 316 -10.83 4.53 14.22
CA PHE A 316 -10.97 3.19 14.78
C PHE A 316 -11.29 2.13 13.69
N ALA A 317 -12.18 2.44 12.74
CA ALA A 317 -12.47 1.57 11.61
C ALA A 317 -11.23 1.32 10.74
N VAL A 318 -10.44 2.37 10.45
CA VAL A 318 -9.18 2.23 9.70
C VAL A 318 -8.14 1.43 10.48
N ALA A 319 -8.02 1.63 11.79
CA ALA A 319 -7.13 0.85 12.64
C ALA A 319 -7.52 -0.63 12.70
N THR A 320 -8.83 -0.92 12.78
CA THR A 320 -9.38 -2.28 12.74
C THR A 320 -9.06 -2.94 11.40
N HIS A 321 -9.23 -2.23 10.28
CA HIS A 321 -8.88 -2.73 8.97
C HIS A 321 -7.39 -3.06 8.85
N ALA A 322 -6.50 -2.18 9.33
CA ALA A 322 -5.05 -2.43 9.35
C ALA A 322 -4.69 -3.66 10.21
N PHE A 323 -5.36 -3.85 11.35
CA PHE A 323 -5.16 -5.00 12.23
C PHE A 323 -5.60 -6.32 11.58
N VAL A 324 -6.75 -6.33 10.92
CA VAL A 324 -7.25 -7.50 10.18
C VAL A 324 -6.31 -7.85 9.03
N LEU A 325 -5.86 -6.86 8.25
CA LEU A 325 -4.85 -7.07 7.20
C LEU A 325 -3.54 -7.64 7.76
N THR A 326 -3.06 -7.10 8.88
CA THR A 326 -1.86 -7.59 9.55
C THR A 326 -2.01 -9.04 9.96
N SER A 327 -3.14 -9.39 10.57
CA SER A 327 -3.44 -10.76 11.00
C SER A 327 -3.45 -11.71 9.81
N ILE A 328 -4.13 -11.34 8.73
CA ILE A 328 -4.18 -12.14 7.50
C ILE A 328 -2.78 -12.42 6.98
N VAL A 329 -1.93 -11.40 6.85
CA VAL A 329 -0.57 -11.58 6.31
C VAL A 329 0.30 -12.42 7.25
N VAL A 330 0.27 -12.14 8.56
CA VAL A 330 1.07 -12.84 9.58
C VAL A 330 0.74 -14.34 9.63
N PHE A 331 -0.53 -14.72 9.46
CA PHE A 331 -0.95 -16.10 9.59
C PHE A 331 -1.04 -16.88 8.27
N LEU A 332 -1.28 -16.20 7.14
CA LEU A 332 -1.60 -16.87 5.87
C LEU A 332 -0.56 -16.67 4.77
N ALA A 333 0.27 -15.62 4.82
CA ALA A 333 1.13 -15.22 3.70
C ALA A 333 2.60 -15.06 4.10
N ASN A 334 3.45 -14.76 3.12
CA ASN A 334 4.82 -14.36 3.40
C ASN A 334 4.81 -13.04 4.17
N VAL A 335 5.29 -13.05 5.42
CA VAL A 335 5.29 -11.87 6.30
C VAL A 335 6.07 -10.69 5.74
N GLU A 336 7.04 -10.92 4.85
CA GLU A 336 7.83 -9.87 4.20
C GLU A 336 6.94 -8.86 3.47
N ILE A 337 5.79 -9.28 2.92
CA ILE A 337 4.89 -8.38 2.18
C ILE A 337 4.12 -7.42 3.09
N LEU A 338 4.15 -7.60 4.42
CA LEU A 338 3.33 -6.85 5.36
C LEU A 338 3.53 -5.32 5.26
N PRO A 339 4.77 -4.78 5.28
CA PRO A 339 4.96 -3.33 5.24
C PRO A 339 4.40 -2.72 3.94
N ARG A 340 4.56 -3.43 2.81
CA ARG A 340 3.97 -3.04 1.51
C ARG A 340 2.46 -3.01 1.54
N ILE A 341 1.82 -4.05 2.07
CA ILE A 341 0.35 -4.10 2.16
C ILE A 341 -0.17 -3.03 3.11
N LEU A 342 0.42 -2.87 4.29
CA LEU A 342 -0.04 -1.88 5.27
C LEU A 342 0.12 -0.44 4.77
N LEU A 343 1.27 -0.08 4.21
CA LEU A 343 1.53 1.31 3.82
C LEU A 343 0.80 1.69 2.52
N SER A 344 0.46 0.74 1.67
CA SER A 344 -0.34 1.00 0.46
C SER A 344 -1.86 0.93 0.71
N SER A 345 -2.32 0.08 1.64
CA SER A 345 -3.76 -0.08 1.96
C SER A 345 -4.25 0.78 3.15
N CYS A 346 -3.36 1.15 4.08
CA CYS A 346 -3.67 1.88 5.32
C CYS A 346 -2.65 3.00 5.64
N PRO A 347 -2.42 3.97 4.75
CA PRO A 347 -1.34 4.96 4.93
C PRO A 347 -1.53 5.88 6.16
N SER A 348 -2.74 5.97 6.73
CA SER A 348 -2.99 6.70 7.97
C SER A 348 -2.20 6.15 9.16
N ILE A 349 -1.72 4.91 9.11
CA ILE A 349 -0.87 4.32 10.15
C ILE A 349 0.41 5.14 10.39
N LEU A 350 0.90 5.87 9.38
CA LEU A 350 2.08 6.72 9.48
C LEU A 350 1.91 7.82 10.53
N THR A 351 0.70 8.37 10.71
CA THR A 351 0.49 9.43 11.71
C THR A 351 0.63 8.91 13.14
N HIS A 352 0.60 7.59 13.35
CA HIS A 352 0.71 6.95 14.67
C HIS A 352 2.14 6.54 15.04
N VAL A 353 3.10 6.63 14.12
CA VAL A 353 4.50 6.27 14.40
C VAL A 353 5.07 7.16 15.51
N PRO A 354 5.59 6.65 16.64
CA PRO A 354 6.15 7.51 17.68
C PRO A 354 7.34 8.32 17.14
N PHE A 355 7.37 9.63 17.36
CA PHE A 355 8.40 10.51 16.80
C PHE A 355 9.48 10.86 17.83
N ASN A 356 10.16 9.83 18.33
CA ASN A 356 11.31 9.96 19.24
C ASN A 356 12.63 9.69 18.49
N ARG A 357 13.76 9.99 19.14
CA ARG A 357 15.09 9.87 18.55
C ARG A 357 15.39 8.46 18.00
N SER A 358 15.02 7.41 18.74
CA SER A 358 15.22 6.02 18.34
C SER A 358 14.41 5.65 17.10
N THR A 359 13.13 6.04 17.03
CA THR A 359 12.29 5.77 15.86
C THR A 359 12.78 6.49 14.62
N ILE A 360 13.27 7.73 14.77
CA ILE A 360 13.83 8.51 13.65
C ILE A 360 15.00 7.75 13.02
N TYR A 361 15.98 7.30 13.82
CA TYR A 361 17.10 6.53 13.31
C TYR A 361 16.67 5.20 12.70
N MET A 362 15.72 4.51 13.34
CA MET A 362 15.21 3.23 12.86
C MET A 362 14.52 3.37 11.50
N VAL A 363 13.68 4.39 11.31
CA VAL A 363 12.96 4.63 10.04
C VAL A 363 13.94 4.97 8.92
N ILE A 364 14.93 5.82 9.18
CA ILE A 364 15.99 6.13 8.21
C ILE A 364 16.74 4.86 7.83
N LEU A 365 17.18 4.09 8.84
CA LEU A 365 17.92 2.86 8.64
C LEU A 365 17.13 1.85 7.80
N ILE A 366 15.89 1.55 8.17
CA ILE A 366 15.04 0.59 7.46
C ILE A 366 14.79 1.05 6.01
N SER A 367 14.58 2.35 5.78
CA SER A 367 14.34 2.88 4.43
C SER A 367 15.59 2.81 3.54
N THR A 368 16.75 3.24 4.04
CA THR A 368 17.99 3.31 3.24
C THR A 368 18.69 1.95 3.12
N LEU A 369 18.83 1.22 4.23
CA LEU A 369 19.35 -0.15 4.22
C LEU A 369 18.45 -1.02 3.37
N GLY A 370 17.15 -0.81 3.44
CA GLY A 370 16.17 -1.54 2.66
C GLY A 370 16.30 -1.36 1.16
N ALA A 371 16.41 -0.12 0.70
CA ALA A 371 16.66 0.16 -0.70
C ALA A 371 18.01 -0.41 -1.17
N GLY A 372 19.03 -0.42 -0.30
CA GLY A 372 20.33 -1.03 -0.60
C GLY A 372 20.26 -2.56 -0.71
N LEU A 373 19.59 -3.22 0.24
CA LEU A 373 19.41 -4.67 0.26
C LEU A 373 18.55 -5.15 -0.91
N PHE A 374 17.52 -4.37 -1.28
CA PHE A 374 16.71 -4.62 -2.47
C PHE A 374 17.58 -4.74 -3.73
N GLY A 375 18.54 -3.84 -3.93
CA GLY A 375 19.35 -3.83 -5.14
C GLY A 375 20.48 -4.87 -5.19
N ALA A 376 20.84 -5.46 -4.06
CA ALA A 376 22.05 -6.29 -3.96
C ALA A 376 21.84 -7.73 -3.42
N PHE A 377 20.86 -7.96 -2.53
CA PHE A 377 20.84 -9.19 -1.73
C PHE A 377 19.48 -9.87 -1.56
N LEU A 378 18.40 -9.13 -1.35
CA LEU A 378 17.08 -9.70 -1.00
C LEU A 378 15.96 -8.82 -1.54
N PRO A 379 14.78 -9.37 -1.89
CA PRO A 379 13.60 -8.55 -2.13
C PRO A 379 13.19 -7.97 -0.78
N TRP A 380 13.76 -6.82 -0.43
CA TRP A 380 13.62 -6.21 0.89
C TRP A 380 12.17 -5.78 1.15
N THR A 381 11.52 -6.37 2.14
CA THR A 381 10.16 -6.16 2.67
C THR A 381 9.12 -5.56 1.73
#